data_AF-A0A7Y4YBI7-F1
#
_entry.id   AF-A0A7Y4YBI7-F1
#
_cell.length_a   1.000
_cell.length_b   1.000
_cell.length_c   1.000
_cell.angle_alpha   90.00
_cell.angle_beta   90.00
_cell.angle_gamma   90.00
#
_symmetry.space_group_name_H-M   'P 1'
#
loop_
_entity.id
_entity.type
_entity.pdbx_description
1 polymer ?
#
loop_
_entity_poly.entity_id
_entity_poly.type
_entity_poly.pdbx_seq_one_letter_code
_entity_poly.pdbx_strand_id
1 'polypeptide(L)'
;MQHHGVKTRLLDWSESFGVALYFSLLNFDASWSSPTIWILNPYRLNEIYHSSHDMYAPENLDVIDSKTDQTSSYSDYLLYNRPEDMIWWKQPLAIYPIRRVDRLTTQGGYFTIQGTDVRPIENIIPPSKKIWKKIELPAAAVHSALLFLEQAGISHYTMFPDLDGLSNYLNKKYFNLKIV
;
A
#
# COMPACT_ATOMS: atom_id res chain seq x y z
N MET A 1 -3.71 -0.22 8.54
CA MET A 1 -3.76 1.15 9.11
C MET A 1 -4.76 2.04 8.35
N GLN A 2 -4.60 2.27 7.03
CA GLN A 2 -5.60 3.05 6.27
C GLN A 2 -6.96 2.36 6.14
N HIS A 3 -7.00 1.03 6.02
CA HIS A 3 -8.24 0.25 6.05
C HIS A 3 -8.99 0.32 7.39
N HIS A 4 -8.35 0.80 8.45
CA HIS A 4 -8.97 1.11 9.75
C HIS A 4 -9.21 2.63 9.93
N GLY A 5 -9.11 3.43 8.86
CA GLY A 5 -9.44 4.86 8.87
C GLY A 5 -8.38 5.79 9.46
N VAL A 6 -7.19 5.28 9.81
CA VAL A 6 -6.12 6.12 10.37
C VAL A 6 -5.39 6.86 9.24
N LYS A 7 -5.37 8.20 9.31
CA LYS A 7 -4.56 9.04 8.40
C LYS A 7 -3.09 8.71 8.62
N THR A 8 -2.39 8.35 7.54
CA THR A 8 -0.96 8.03 7.58
C THR A 8 -0.29 8.57 6.32
N ARG A 9 1.00 8.92 6.44
CA ARG A 9 1.88 9.24 5.32
C ARG A 9 2.39 8.00 4.58
N LEU A 10 2.10 6.81 5.12
CA LEU A 10 2.39 5.56 4.45
C LEU A 10 1.33 5.23 3.44
N LEU A 11 1.79 4.88 2.25
CA LEU A 11 1.00 4.23 1.23
C LEU A 11 1.52 2.80 1.09
N ASP A 12 0.61 1.85 1.26
CA ASP A 12 0.87 0.42 1.23
C ASP A 12 0.83 -0.08 -0.22
N TRP A 13 1.85 -0.83 -0.63
CA TRP A 13 1.98 -1.47 -1.95
C TRP A 13 2.17 -2.98 -1.78
N SER A 14 1.84 -3.78 -2.79
CA SER A 14 2.08 -5.23 -2.77
C SER A 14 2.75 -5.68 -4.07
N GLU A 15 3.70 -6.60 -3.96
CA GLU A 15 4.26 -7.31 -5.13
C GLU A 15 3.33 -8.40 -5.67
N SER A 16 2.32 -8.82 -4.89
CA SER A 16 1.36 -9.83 -5.33
C SER A 16 0.28 -9.20 -6.20
N PHE A 17 0.27 -9.59 -7.47
CA PHE A 17 -0.81 -9.22 -8.40
C PHE A 17 -2.19 -9.63 -7.86
N GLY A 18 -2.30 -10.81 -7.25
CA GLY A 18 -3.58 -11.28 -6.69
C GLY A 18 -4.06 -10.43 -5.52
N VAL A 19 -3.15 -9.95 -4.66
CA VAL A 19 -3.48 -9.02 -3.58
C VAL A 19 -3.95 -7.68 -4.15
N ALA A 20 -3.21 -7.12 -5.12
CA ALA A 20 -3.58 -5.86 -5.77
C ALA A 20 -4.95 -5.96 -6.48
N LEU A 21 -5.18 -7.08 -7.18
CA LEU A 21 -6.43 -7.35 -7.87
C LEU A 21 -7.60 -7.49 -6.90
N TYR A 22 -7.42 -8.22 -5.79
CA TYR A 22 -8.41 -8.33 -4.72
C TYR A 22 -8.83 -6.95 -4.21
N PHE A 23 -7.87 -6.09 -3.86
CA PHE A 23 -8.17 -4.74 -3.37
C PHE A 23 -8.80 -3.84 -4.43
N SER A 24 -8.46 -4.01 -5.71
CA SER A 24 -9.10 -3.25 -6.80
C SER A 24 -10.59 -3.59 -6.96
N LEU A 25 -10.98 -4.82 -6.59
CA LEU A 25 -12.36 -5.32 -6.67
C LEU A 25 -13.10 -5.20 -5.32
N LEU A 26 -12.40 -4.87 -4.24
CA LEU A 26 -12.98 -4.73 -2.91
C LEU A 26 -13.95 -3.54 -2.91
N ASN A 27 -15.22 -3.79 -2.59
CA ASN A 27 -16.30 -2.79 -2.64
C ASN A 27 -16.51 -2.17 -4.05
N PHE A 28 -16.14 -2.89 -5.11
CA PHE A 28 -16.39 -2.45 -6.48
C PHE A 28 -17.90 -2.34 -6.76
N ASP A 29 -18.32 -1.15 -7.19
CA ASP A 29 -19.64 -0.88 -7.74
C ASP A 29 -19.49 -0.30 -9.14
N ALA A 30 -20.03 -1.02 -10.13
CA ALA A 30 -19.97 -0.67 -11.54
C ALA A 30 -20.69 0.64 -11.87
N SER A 31 -21.56 1.14 -10.98
CA SER A 31 -22.27 2.40 -11.18
C SER A 31 -21.40 3.64 -10.89
N TRP A 32 -20.32 3.49 -10.12
CA TRP A 32 -19.52 4.64 -9.64
C TRP A 32 -18.06 4.63 -10.07
N SER A 33 -17.49 3.48 -10.45
CA SER A 33 -16.07 3.39 -10.80
C SER A 33 -15.74 2.19 -11.68
N SER A 34 -14.50 2.12 -12.19
CA SER A 34 -13.91 0.91 -12.76
C SER A 34 -12.82 0.38 -11.82
N PRO A 35 -12.69 -0.94 -11.59
CA PRO A 35 -11.64 -1.48 -10.75
C PRO A 35 -10.28 -1.06 -11.32
N THR A 36 -9.40 -0.56 -10.47
CA THR A 36 -8.14 0.03 -10.92
C THR A 36 -6.97 -0.55 -10.15
N ILE A 37 -5.92 -0.95 -10.87
CA ILE A 37 -4.63 -1.35 -10.32
C ILE A 37 -3.60 -0.28 -10.65
N TRP A 38 -2.84 0.13 -9.65
CA TRP A 38 -1.69 1.01 -9.80
C TRP A 38 -0.40 0.20 -9.70
N ILE A 39 0.48 0.38 -10.67
CA ILE A 39 1.83 -0.18 -10.67
C ILE A 39 2.81 0.94 -10.35
N LEU A 40 3.77 0.66 -9.47
CA LEU A 40 4.87 1.56 -9.12
C LEU A 40 6.21 0.84 -9.33
N ASN A 41 7.19 1.53 -9.91
CA ASN A 41 8.59 1.15 -9.91
C ASN A 41 9.32 1.93 -8.78
N PRO A 42 9.53 1.32 -7.60
CA PRO A 42 10.11 1.99 -6.45
C PRO A 42 11.58 2.36 -6.66
N TYR A 43 12.33 1.54 -7.41
CA TYR A 43 13.74 1.79 -7.72
C TYR A 43 13.90 3.04 -8.58
N ARG A 44 13.10 3.14 -9.65
CA ARG A 44 13.11 4.30 -10.55
C ARG A 44 12.58 5.57 -9.88
N LEU A 45 11.63 5.44 -8.95
CA LEU A 45 11.18 6.54 -8.11
C LEU A 45 12.37 7.12 -7.31
N ASN A 46 13.10 6.25 -6.61
CA ASN A 46 14.22 6.66 -5.77
C ASN A 46 15.41 7.17 -6.59
N GLU A 47 15.67 6.58 -7.76
CA GLU A 47 16.75 6.98 -8.65
C GLU A 47 16.57 8.42 -9.11
N ILE A 48 15.34 8.80 -9.48
CA ILE A 48 15.03 10.11 -10.04
C ILE A 48 14.95 11.19 -8.96
N TYR A 49 14.46 10.87 -7.76
CA TYR A 49 14.12 11.89 -6.76
C TYR A 49 14.97 11.87 -5.48
N HIS A 50 15.70 10.78 -5.21
CA HIS A 50 16.43 10.60 -3.95
C HIS A 50 17.89 10.15 -4.15
N SER A 51 18.41 10.15 -5.39
CA SER A 51 19.79 9.74 -5.73
C SER A 51 20.17 8.31 -5.33
N SER A 52 19.19 7.45 -5.02
CA SER A 52 19.40 6.05 -4.67
C SER A 52 18.82 5.16 -5.76
N HIS A 53 19.59 4.19 -6.23
CA HIS A 53 19.09 3.19 -7.18
C HIS A 53 18.27 2.08 -6.49
N ASP A 54 18.24 2.07 -5.15
CA ASP A 54 17.56 1.08 -4.33
C ASP A 54 16.55 1.71 -3.34
N MET A 55 15.72 0.87 -2.72
CA MET A 55 14.83 1.25 -1.63
C MET A 55 15.63 1.65 -0.39
N TYR A 56 15.06 2.57 0.42
CA TYR A 56 15.70 2.99 1.66
C TYR A 56 15.36 2.03 2.80
N ALA A 57 16.39 1.60 3.55
CA ALA A 57 16.16 0.95 4.83
C ALA A 57 15.64 1.99 5.83
N PRO A 58 14.57 1.71 6.61
CA PRO A 58 14.02 2.66 7.57
C PRO A 58 15.04 3.18 8.61
N GLU A 59 16.01 2.35 8.98
CA GLU A 59 17.13 2.71 9.88
C GLU A 59 18.04 3.82 9.33
N ASN A 60 18.10 3.99 8.01
CA ASN A 60 18.87 5.06 7.38
C ASN A 60 18.11 6.40 7.31
N LEU A 61 16.87 6.44 7.81
CA LEU A 61 16.10 7.67 7.95
C LEU A 61 16.23 8.27 9.34
N ASP A 62 16.89 7.60 10.28
CA ASP A 62 17.09 8.14 11.61
C ASP A 62 18.05 9.35 11.53
N VAL A 63 17.59 10.51 11.99
CA VAL A 63 18.39 11.76 11.98
C VAL A 63 18.87 12.02 13.41
N ILE A 64 20.18 12.12 13.56
CA ILE A 64 20.82 12.56 14.80
C ILE A 64 20.97 14.07 14.73
N ASP A 65 20.24 14.80 15.57
CA ASP A 65 20.45 16.24 15.71
C ASP A 65 21.75 16.50 16.48
N SER A 66 22.79 16.86 15.73
CA SER A 66 24.11 17.21 16.25
C SER A 66 24.13 18.30 17.32
N LYS A 67 23.05 19.08 17.49
CA LYS A 67 22.96 20.16 18.50
C LYS A 67 22.25 19.75 19.78
N THR A 68 21.34 18.78 19.71
CA THR A 68 20.51 18.37 20.86
C THR A 68 20.77 16.94 21.32
N ASP A 69 21.59 16.19 20.56
CA ASP A 69 21.88 14.76 20.77
C ASP A 69 20.61 13.88 20.76
N GLN A 70 19.51 14.43 20.23
CA GLN A 70 18.25 13.70 20.06
C GLN A 70 18.29 12.97 18.72
N THR A 71 17.96 11.68 18.76
CA THR A 71 17.73 10.86 17.57
C THR A 71 16.25 10.91 17.25
N SER A 72 15.90 11.51 16.10
CA SER A 72 14.57 11.34 15.53
C SER A 72 14.54 10.04 14.74
N SER A 73 13.69 9.10 15.13
CA SER A 73 13.56 7.84 14.43
C SER A 73 12.57 7.95 13.27
N TYR A 74 12.67 7.05 12.30
CA TYR A 74 11.68 6.88 11.25
C TYR A 74 10.21 6.90 11.76
N SER A 75 9.94 6.32 12.94
CA SER A 75 8.61 6.32 13.56
C SER A 75 8.08 7.72 13.84
N ASP A 76 8.96 8.68 14.10
CA ASP A 76 8.57 10.05 14.42
C ASP A 76 7.99 10.75 13.19
N TYR A 77 8.49 10.46 11.98
CA TYR A 77 7.89 10.98 10.74
C TYR A 77 6.45 10.49 10.51
N LEU A 78 6.05 9.37 11.11
CA LEU A 78 4.70 8.81 10.98
C LEU A 78 3.72 9.37 12.01
N LEU A 79 4.22 9.80 13.17
CA LEU A 79 3.41 10.16 14.33
C LEU A 79 3.27 11.68 14.52
N TYR A 80 4.21 12.48 14.03
CA TYR A 80 4.21 13.92 14.28
C TYR A 80 3.30 14.72 13.32
N ASN A 81 2.58 15.67 13.91
CA ASN A 81 1.57 16.49 13.23
C ASN A 81 2.17 17.69 12.45
N ARG A 82 3.51 17.93 12.56
CA ARG A 82 4.26 18.96 11.81
C ARG A 82 5.49 18.39 11.11
N PRO A 83 5.30 17.72 9.97
CA PRO A 83 6.34 16.99 9.27
C PRO A 83 7.25 17.87 8.41
N GLU A 84 6.90 19.13 8.15
CA GLU A 84 7.72 20.05 7.34
C GLU A 84 9.06 20.40 8.00
N ASP A 85 9.11 20.33 9.34
CA ASP A 85 10.32 20.61 10.12
C ASP A 85 11.28 19.40 10.17
N MET A 86 10.81 18.20 9.79
CA MET A 86 11.54 16.93 9.91
C MET A 86 11.77 16.23 8.57
N ILE A 87 10.86 16.37 7.60
CA ILE A 87 10.97 15.76 6.28
C ILE A 87 11.61 16.75 5.30
N TRP A 88 12.87 16.48 4.94
CA TRP A 88 13.62 17.25 3.94
C TRP A 88 13.36 16.85 2.47
N TRP A 89 12.48 15.88 2.20
CA TRP A 89 12.16 15.44 0.83
C TRP A 89 10.74 15.83 0.40
N LYS A 90 10.61 16.23 -0.88
CA LYS A 90 9.33 16.68 -1.43
C LYS A 90 8.49 15.54 -2.02
N GLN A 91 9.13 14.63 -2.76
CA GLN A 91 8.47 13.53 -3.48
C GLN A 91 8.37 12.27 -2.61
N PRO A 92 7.47 11.33 -2.94
CA PRO A 92 7.37 10.08 -2.20
C PRO A 92 8.70 9.32 -2.18
N LEU A 93 9.02 8.70 -1.04
CA LEU A 93 10.24 7.91 -0.84
C LEU A 93 9.87 6.43 -0.69
N ALA A 94 10.40 5.55 -1.53
CA ALA A 94 10.19 4.11 -1.38
C ALA A 94 11.15 3.50 -0.35
N ILE A 95 10.60 2.75 0.59
CA ILE A 95 11.34 2.14 1.70
C ILE A 95 11.10 0.62 1.81
N TYR A 96 12.10 -0.09 2.32
CA TYR A 96 11.95 -1.49 2.67
C TYR A 96 10.95 -1.67 3.82
N PRO A 97 10.17 -2.78 3.84
CA PRO A 97 9.34 -3.10 4.99
C PRO A 97 10.18 -3.36 6.23
N ILE A 98 9.69 -2.93 7.40
CA ILE A 98 10.31 -3.23 8.69
C ILE A 98 10.11 -4.72 9.00
N ARG A 99 11.16 -5.53 8.79
CA ARG A 99 11.12 -7.00 8.93
C ARG A 99 11.20 -7.50 10.39
N ARG A 100 10.60 -6.80 11.37
CA ARG A 100 10.81 -7.11 12.81
C ARG A 100 9.72 -7.90 13.53
N VAL A 101 8.71 -8.46 12.85
CA VAL A 101 7.74 -9.36 13.51
C VAL A 101 7.38 -10.52 12.60
N ASP A 102 7.46 -11.76 13.09
CA ASP A 102 7.15 -13.02 12.38
C ASP A 102 5.73 -13.11 11.79
N ARG A 103 4.86 -12.13 12.09
CA ARG A 103 3.52 -11.97 11.51
C ARG A 103 3.49 -11.22 10.17
N LEU A 104 4.63 -10.70 9.69
CA LEU A 104 4.75 -9.95 8.41
C LEU A 104 5.30 -10.79 7.25
N THR A 105 5.54 -12.08 7.45
CA THR A 105 6.01 -12.98 6.38
C THR A 105 4.95 -13.28 5.31
N THR A 106 3.67 -13.06 5.61
CA THR A 106 2.56 -13.27 4.67
C THR A 106 2.09 -12.02 3.92
N GLN A 107 2.49 -10.82 4.37
CA GLN A 107 2.24 -9.58 3.65
C GLN A 107 3.57 -9.02 3.17
N GLY A 108 4.00 -9.43 1.97
CA GLY A 108 5.08 -8.82 1.18
C GLY A 108 4.72 -7.41 0.73
N GLY A 109 4.36 -6.57 1.70
CA GLY A 109 3.95 -5.20 1.52
C GLY A 109 5.17 -4.30 1.49
N TYR A 110 5.22 -3.41 0.52
CA TYR A 110 6.22 -2.35 0.41
C TYR A 110 5.56 -1.03 0.75
N PHE A 111 6.34 -0.04 1.16
CA PHE A 111 5.79 1.24 1.56
C PHE A 111 6.46 2.38 0.82
N THR A 112 5.67 3.41 0.54
CA THR A 112 6.21 4.74 0.24
C THR A 112 5.81 5.70 1.34
N ILE A 113 6.75 6.54 1.78
CA ILE A 113 6.49 7.65 2.68
C ILE A 113 6.20 8.89 1.84
N GLN A 114 5.01 9.47 1.99
CA GLN A 114 4.65 10.72 1.33
C GLN A 114 5.49 11.88 1.90
N GLY A 115 6.16 12.60 1.01
CA GLY A 115 6.94 13.79 1.35
C GLY A 115 6.09 15.01 1.71
N THR A 116 6.67 16.19 1.56
CA THR A 116 5.95 17.44 1.83
C THR A 116 4.88 17.77 0.78
N ASP A 117 5.02 17.27 -0.46
CA ASP A 117 3.98 17.38 -1.48
C ASP A 117 2.92 16.28 -1.28
N VAL A 118 1.74 16.66 -0.80
CA VAL A 118 0.63 15.74 -0.46
C VAL A 118 -0.35 15.50 -1.61
N ARG A 119 -0.06 16.01 -2.81
CA ARG A 119 -0.91 15.77 -3.98
C ARG A 119 -0.83 14.29 -4.40
N PRO A 120 -1.82 13.78 -5.16
CA PRO A 120 -1.74 12.44 -5.73
C PRO A 120 -0.46 12.22 -6.57
N ILE A 121 0.09 11.00 -6.56
CA ILE A 121 1.39 10.69 -7.18
C ILE A 121 1.41 11.02 -8.67
N GLU A 122 0.28 10.88 -9.36
CA GLU A 122 0.08 11.21 -10.76
C GLU A 122 0.18 12.71 -11.06
N ASN A 123 -0.07 13.55 -10.05
CA ASN A 123 0.06 15.01 -10.15
C ASN A 123 1.46 15.49 -9.78
N ILE A 124 2.19 14.70 -8.98
CA ILE A 124 3.57 15.00 -8.57
C ILE A 124 4.56 14.50 -9.63
N ILE A 125 4.32 13.31 -10.17
CA ILE A 125 5.24 12.58 -11.04
C ILE A 125 4.61 12.40 -12.41
N PRO A 126 5.16 13.01 -13.48
CA PRO A 126 4.57 12.92 -14.79
C PRO A 126 4.74 11.52 -15.41
N PRO A 127 3.79 11.05 -16.25
CA PRO A 127 3.85 9.73 -16.89
C PRO A 127 5.12 9.49 -17.74
N SER A 128 5.71 10.56 -18.29
CA SER A 128 6.95 10.49 -19.08
C SER A 128 8.13 9.90 -18.30
N LYS A 129 8.10 9.98 -16.97
CA LYS A 129 9.14 9.40 -16.10
C LYS A 129 9.02 7.88 -15.98
N LYS A 130 7.95 7.24 -16.45
CA LYS A 130 7.73 5.77 -16.40
C LYS A 130 7.93 5.16 -15.00
N ILE A 131 7.56 5.91 -13.96
CA ILE A 131 7.64 5.47 -12.57
C ILE A 131 6.39 4.69 -12.17
N TRP A 132 5.21 5.11 -12.65
CA TRP A 132 3.95 4.49 -12.29
C TRP A 132 3.09 4.25 -13.53
N LYS A 133 2.10 3.36 -13.39
CA LYS A 133 1.08 3.10 -14.42
C LYS A 133 -0.26 2.80 -13.76
N LYS A 134 -1.31 3.49 -14.19
CA LYS A 134 -2.70 3.17 -13.86
C LYS A 134 -3.24 2.16 -14.88
N ILE A 135 -3.86 1.09 -14.40
CA ILE A 135 -4.51 0.07 -15.23
C ILE A 135 -5.95 -0.06 -14.76
N GLU A 136 -6.88 0.36 -15.62
CA GLU A 136 -8.30 0.16 -15.40
C GLU A 136 -8.71 -1.21 -15.94
N LEU A 137 -9.36 -2.01 -15.11
CA LEU A 137 -9.88 -3.31 -15.52
C LEU A 137 -11.16 -3.11 -16.34
N PRO A 138 -11.24 -3.67 -17.56
CA PRO A 138 -12.49 -3.68 -18.31
C PRO A 138 -13.59 -4.41 -17.53
N ALA A 139 -14.83 -3.93 -17.63
CA ALA A 139 -15.99 -4.58 -16.98
C ALA A 139 -16.11 -6.07 -17.37
N ALA A 140 -15.80 -6.42 -18.62
CA ALA A 140 -15.81 -7.79 -19.10
C ALA A 140 -14.78 -8.70 -18.40
N ALA A 141 -13.69 -8.14 -17.86
CA ALA A 141 -12.64 -8.89 -17.17
C ALA A 141 -12.96 -9.16 -15.69
N VAL A 142 -13.96 -8.48 -15.11
CA VAL A 142 -14.30 -8.58 -13.68
C VAL A 142 -14.65 -10.01 -13.28
N HIS A 143 -15.45 -10.70 -14.08
CA HIS A 143 -15.85 -12.08 -13.78
C HIS A 143 -14.63 -13.02 -13.77
N SER A 144 -13.77 -12.94 -14.80
CA SER A 144 -12.54 -13.73 -14.87
C SER A 144 -11.56 -13.40 -13.75
N ALA A 145 -11.48 -12.14 -13.34
CA ALA A 145 -10.66 -11.72 -12.22
C ALA A 145 -11.13 -12.34 -10.89
N LEU A 146 -12.45 -12.39 -10.65
CA LEU A 146 -13.01 -13.05 -9.47
C LEU A 146 -12.70 -14.56 -9.45
N LEU A 147 -12.85 -15.24 -10.59
CA LEU A 147 -12.49 -16.66 -10.73
C LEU A 147 -11.00 -16.90 -10.48
N PHE A 148 -10.13 -16.03 -10.99
CA PHE A 148 -8.70 -16.10 -10.73
C PHE A 148 -8.39 -16.00 -9.23
N LEU A 149 -9.01 -15.06 -8.52
CA LEU A 149 -8.81 -14.89 -7.08
C LEU A 149 -9.25 -16.16 -6.31
N GLU A 150 -10.39 -16.74 -6.68
CA GLU A 150 -10.88 -17.98 -6.08
C GLU A 150 -9.91 -19.14 -6.31
N GLN A 151 -9.44 -19.34 -7.54
CA GLN A 151 -8.49 -20.40 -7.89
C GLN A 151 -7.12 -20.20 -7.23
N ALA A 152 -6.70 -18.94 -7.05
CA ALA A 152 -5.48 -18.59 -6.32
C ALA A 152 -5.62 -18.73 -4.79
N GLY A 153 -6.80 -19.10 -4.29
CA GLY A 153 -7.08 -19.19 -2.85
C GLY A 153 -7.13 -17.84 -2.15
N ILE A 154 -7.24 -16.74 -2.90
CA ILE A 154 -7.29 -15.38 -2.37
C ILE A 154 -8.75 -15.04 -2.08
N SER A 155 -9.07 -14.91 -0.80
CA SER A 155 -10.40 -14.59 -0.31
C SER A 155 -10.34 -13.53 0.79
N HIS A 156 -11.50 -13.00 1.15
CA HIS A 156 -11.58 -12.05 2.27
C HIS A 156 -10.97 -12.63 3.56
N TYR A 157 -11.06 -13.94 3.79
CA TYR A 157 -10.47 -14.61 4.93
C TYR A 157 -8.94 -14.59 4.93
N THR A 158 -8.34 -14.86 3.77
CA THR A 158 -6.88 -14.90 3.65
C THR A 158 -6.29 -13.50 3.68
N MET A 159 -7.06 -12.49 3.26
CA MET A 159 -6.65 -11.08 3.25
C MET A 159 -6.87 -10.38 4.59
N PHE A 160 -7.95 -10.74 5.30
CA PHE A 160 -8.30 -10.23 6.62
C PHE A 160 -8.54 -11.43 7.54
N PRO A 161 -7.49 -12.00 8.17
CA PRO A 161 -7.61 -13.13 9.08
C PRO A 161 -8.07 -12.72 10.48
N ASP A 162 -8.76 -11.58 10.60
CA ASP A 162 -9.38 -11.11 11.84
C ASP A 162 -10.69 -11.88 12.11
N LEU A 163 -11.25 -11.69 13.31
CA LEU A 163 -12.49 -12.38 13.71
C LEU A 163 -13.65 -12.06 12.76
N ASP A 164 -13.67 -10.85 12.20
CA ASP A 164 -14.68 -10.42 11.24
C ASP A 164 -14.51 -11.11 9.88
N GLY A 165 -13.28 -11.25 9.39
CA GLY A 165 -12.98 -11.99 8.17
C GLY A 165 -13.18 -13.49 8.30
N LEU A 166 -12.89 -14.09 9.47
CA LEU A 166 -13.25 -15.47 9.80
C LEU A 166 -14.77 -15.65 9.81
N SER A 167 -15.50 -14.76 10.48
CA SER A 167 -16.97 -14.79 10.54
C SER A 167 -17.60 -14.69 9.14
N ASN A 168 -17.17 -13.71 8.34
CA ASN A 168 -17.67 -13.53 6.96
C ASN A 168 -17.38 -14.74 6.07
N TYR A 169 -16.20 -15.35 6.20
CA TYR A 169 -15.85 -16.55 5.45
C TYR A 169 -16.65 -17.77 5.87
N LEU A 170 -16.82 -17.99 7.17
CA LEU A 170 -17.64 -19.09 7.68
C LEU A 170 -19.09 -18.92 7.24
N ASN A 171 -19.64 -17.70 7.29
CA ASN A 171 -20.98 -17.38 6.78
C ASN A 171 -21.11 -17.69 5.28
N LYS A 172 -20.17 -17.24 4.46
CA LYS A 172 -20.20 -17.48 3.01
C LYS A 172 -19.99 -18.95 2.64
N LYS A 173 -19.18 -19.68 3.41
CA LYS A 173 -18.83 -21.09 3.16
C LYS A 173 -19.85 -22.09 3.68
N TYR A 174 -20.44 -21.84 4.86
CA TYR A 174 -21.30 -22.80 5.56
C TYR A 174 -22.76 -22.36 5.68
N PHE A 175 -23.06 -21.08 5.56
CA PHE A 175 -24.41 -20.53 5.82
C PHE A 175 -25.07 -19.88 4.59
N ASN A 176 -24.47 -19.98 3.40
CA ASN A 176 -25.13 -19.60 2.13
C ASN A 176 -26.22 -20.57 1.66
N LEU A 177 -26.64 -21.51 2.51
CA LEU A 177 -27.95 -22.16 2.39
C LEU A 177 -28.97 -21.25 3.07
N LYS A 178 -29.78 -20.57 2.24
CA LYS A 178 -30.92 -19.75 2.65
C LYS A 178 -31.58 -20.29 3.93
N ILE A 179 -31.53 -19.50 4.99
CA ILE A 179 -32.56 -19.57 6.02
C ILE A 179 -33.30 -18.24 5.95
N VAL A 180 -34.62 -18.40 5.82
CA VAL A 180 -35.69 -17.43 5.63
C VAL A 180 -35.53 -16.18 6.50
#